data_AF-A0A957IEU3-F1
#
_entry.id   AF-A0A957IEU3-F1
#
_cell.length_a   1.000
_cell.length_b   1.000
_cell.length_c   1.000
_cell.angle_alpha   90.00
_cell.angle_beta   90.00
_cell.angle_gamma   90.00
#
_symmetry.space_group_name_H-M   'P 1'
#
loop_
_entity.id
_entity.type
_entity.pdbx_description
1 polymer ?
#
loop_
_entity_poly.entity_id
_entity_poly.type
_entity_poly.pdbx_seq_one_letter_code
_entity_poly.pdbx_strand_id
1 'polypeptide(L)' 'MNNSVISRLSQWLFFLLLIFVPACSTQPNQQTVSFMVFGDPAEYNAYKELVDAFNSQHPDIHVVLTHVPSPREYRTRLV' A
#
# COMPACT_ATOMS: atom_id res chain seq x y z
N MET A 1 -12.40 1.23 -51.70
CA MET A 1 -12.17 1.41 -50.24
C MET A 1 -10.79 2.02 -50.07
N ASN A 2 -10.70 3.21 -49.50
CA ASN A 2 -9.50 4.05 -49.56
C ASN A 2 -8.46 3.63 -48.50
N ASN A 3 -7.26 3.28 -48.96
CA ASN A 3 -6.12 2.85 -48.15
C ASN A 3 -5.70 3.89 -47.09
N SER A 4 -6.00 5.17 -47.34
CA SER A 4 -5.76 6.29 -46.42
C SER A 4 -6.71 6.34 -45.21
N VAL A 5 -7.91 5.77 -45.31
CA VAL A 5 -8.86 5.67 -44.18
C VAL A 5 -8.42 4.53 -43.25
N ILE A 6 -7.94 3.44 -43.83
CA ILE A 6 -7.46 2.25 -43.12
C ILE A 6 -6.21 2.57 -42.31
N SER A 7 -5.28 3.39 -42.84
CA SER A 7 -4.06 3.78 -42.10
C SER A 7 -4.37 4.71 -40.92
N ARG A 8 -5.35 5.62 -41.06
CA ARG A 8 -5.77 6.54 -39.99
C ARG A 8 -6.49 5.80 -38.86
N LEU A 9 -7.33 4.82 -39.19
CA LEU A 9 -7.96 3.93 -38.20
C LEU A 9 -6.92 3.09 -37.45
N SER A 10 -5.92 2.56 -38.16
CA SER A 10 -4.84 1.77 -37.55
C SER A 10 -3.98 2.60 -36.59
N GLN A 11 -3.67 3.85 -36.92
CA GLN A 11 -2.92 4.75 -36.03
C GLN A 11 -3.71 5.13 -34.77
N TRP A 12 -5.02 5.35 -34.89
CA TRP A 12 -5.89 5.58 -33.73
C TRP A 12 -5.99 4.35 -32.83
N LEU A 13 -6.08 3.16 -33.42
CA LEU A 13 -6.12 1.90 -32.69
C LEU A 13 -4.81 1.66 -31.91
N PHE A 14 -3.66 2.02 -32.50
CA PHE A 14 -2.35 1.91 -31.86
C PHE A 14 -2.19 2.88 -30.67
N PHE A 15 -2.71 4.11 -30.81
CA PHE A 15 -2.75 5.09 -29.71
C PHE A 15 -3.66 4.63 -28.57
N LEU A 16 -4.82 4.04 -28.88
CA LEU A 16 -5.73 3.44 -27.90
C LEU A 16 -5.09 2.24 -27.16
N LEU A 17 -4.30 1.43 -27.88
CA LEU A 17 -3.62 0.26 -27.31
C LEU A 17 -2.49 0.65 -26.34
N LEU A 18 -1.77 1.75 -26.61
CA LEU A 18 -0.70 2.28 -25.75
C LEU A 18 -1.21 2.85 -24.42
N ILE A 19 -2.47 3.31 -24.36
CA ILE A 19 -3.08 3.84 -23.13
C ILE A 19 -3.48 2.71 -22.16
N PHE A 20 -3.70 1.49 -22.66
CA PHE A 20 -4.19 0.37 -21.85
C PHE A 20 -3.11 -0.46 -21.14
N VAL A 21 -1.82 -0.11 -21.26
CA VAL A 21 -0.72 -0.95 -20.75
C VAL A 21 -0.40 -0.79 -19.25
N PRO A 22 -0.73 0.26 -18.48
CA PRO A 22 -0.34 0.30 -17.07
C PRO A 22 -1.48 -0.20 -16.17
N ALA A 23 -2.03 -1.39 -16.42
CA ALA A 23 -3.03 -1.99 -15.53
C ALA A 23 -2.59 -3.34 -14.93
N CYS A 24 -1.44 -3.86 -15.35
CA CYS A 24 -0.85 -5.05 -14.73
C CYS A 24 0.17 -4.65 -13.67
N SER A 25 -0.25 -3.84 -12.69
CA SER A 25 0.42 -3.88 -11.40
C SER A 25 -0.19 -5.07 -10.66
N THR A 26 0.50 -6.20 -10.67
CA THR A 26 0.23 -7.28 -9.72
C THR A 26 0.31 -6.65 -8.34
N GLN A 27 -0.84 -6.36 -7.72
CA GLN A 27 -0.83 -5.78 -6.38
C GLN A 27 -0.09 -6.80 -5.52
N PRO A 28 1.08 -6.45 -4.95
CA PRO A 28 1.80 -7.37 -4.10
C PRO A 28 0.81 -7.78 -3.02
N ASN A 29 0.70 -9.09 -2.78
CA ASN A 29 -0.15 -9.62 -1.71
C ASN A 29 0.44 -9.14 -0.39
N GLN A 30 0.06 -7.91 0.00
CA GLN A 30 0.73 -7.16 1.04
C GLN A 30 0.36 -7.77 2.38
N GLN A 31 1.33 -8.40 3.01
CA GLN A 31 1.11 -9.10 4.28
C GLN A 31 0.91 -8.06 5.38
N THR A 32 -0.21 -8.13 6.09
CA THR A 32 -0.48 -7.17 7.16
C THR A 32 -0.08 -7.74 8.52
N VAL A 33 0.73 -6.99 9.27
CA VAL A 33 1.16 -7.30 10.64
C VAL A 33 0.50 -6.30 11.59
N SER A 34 -0.27 -6.81 12.54
CA SER A 34 -0.83 -5.99 13.62
C SER A 34 0.19 -5.88 14.75
N PHE A 35 0.58 -4.65 15.10
CA PHE A 35 1.53 -4.40 16.19
C PHE A 35 0.89 -3.47 17.22
N MET A 36 0.61 -3.99 18.40
CA MET A 36 -0.01 -3.23 19.49
C MET A 36 1.03 -2.87 20.54
N VAL A 37 0.99 -1.64 21.03
CA VAL A 37 1.86 -1.15 22.10
C VAL A 37 1.05 -0.42 23.16
N PHE A 38 1.52 -0.43 24.40
CA PHE A 38 1.08 0.48 25.45
C PHE A 38 2.25 1.37 25.85
N GLY A 39 1.96 2.51 26.47
CA GLY A 39 3.00 3.45 26.87
C GLY A 39 2.53 4.89 26.82
N ASP A 40 3.45 5.80 27.08
CA ASP A 40 3.18 7.22 26.99
C ASP A 40 3.20 7.73 25.52
N PRO A 41 2.80 8.99 25.26
CA PRO A 41 2.81 9.54 23.90
C PRO A 41 4.19 9.65 23.26
N ALA A 42 5.26 9.83 24.03
CA ALA A 42 6.63 9.91 23.50
C ALA A 42 7.09 8.54 23.02
N GLU A 43 6.80 7.48 23.77
CA GLU A 43 7.04 6.10 23.35
C GLU A 43 6.25 5.73 22.09
N TYR A 44 4.97 6.11 22.01
CA TYR A 44 4.16 5.89 20.81
C TYR A 44 4.79 6.55 19.57
N ASN A 45 5.27 7.79 19.68
CA ASN A 45 5.90 8.49 18.56
C ASN A 45 7.17 7.79 18.10
N ALA A 46 7.99 7.29 19.02
CA ALA A 46 9.17 6.50 18.68
C ALA A 46 8.81 5.22 17.91
N TYR A 47 7.78 4.49 18.35
CA TYR A 47 7.29 3.32 17.61
C TYR A 47 6.73 3.68 16.23
N LYS A 48 6.04 4.82 16.13
CA LYS A 48 5.49 5.29 14.86
C LYS A 48 6.60 5.56 13.84
N GLU A 49 7.68 6.25 14.25
CA GLU A 49 8.82 6.52 13.37
C GLU A 49 9.48 5.22 12.86
N LEU A 50 9.61 4.21 13.72
CA LEU A 50 10.13 2.90 13.32
C LEU A 50 9.20 2.19 12.33
N VAL A 51 7.89 2.21 12.58
CA VAL A 51 6.88 1.58 11.70
C VAL A 51 6.83 2.27 10.34
N ASP A 52 6.88 3.60 10.31
CA ASP A 52 6.88 4.38 9.06
C ASP A 52 8.15 4.08 8.24
N ALA A 53 9.32 4.03 8.89
CA ALA A 53 10.57 3.66 8.24
C ALA A 53 10.55 2.23 7.69
N PHE A 54 9.98 1.28 8.45
CA PHE A 54 9.84 -0.12 8.04
C PHE A 54 8.90 -0.25 6.82
N ASN A 55 7.70 0.33 6.89
CA ASN A 55 6.71 0.27 5.81
C ASN A 55 7.25 0.91 4.51
N SER A 56 8.11 1.91 4.62
CA SER A 56 8.76 2.55 3.46
C SER A 56 9.80 1.65 2.80
N GLN A 57 10.48 0.79 3.57
CA GLN A 57 11.52 -0.12 3.09
C GLN A 57 10.99 -1.48 2.63
N HIS A 58 9.82 -1.89 3.13
CA HIS A 58 9.21 -3.20 2.88
C HIS A 58 7.79 -3.04 2.35
N PRO A 59 7.60 -2.64 1.07
CA PRO A 59 6.27 -2.38 0.51
C PRO A 59 5.38 -3.63 0.41
N ASP A 60 5.96 -4.82 0.53
CA ASP A 60 5.28 -6.12 0.58
C ASP A 60 4.69 -6.45 1.96
N ILE A 61 5.06 -5.69 3.01
CA ILE A 61 4.59 -5.89 4.38
C ILE A 61 3.98 -4.57 4.89
N HIS A 62 2.77 -4.62 5.44
CA HIS A 62 2.15 -3.48 6.09
C HIS A 62 2.06 -3.68 7.60
N VAL A 63 2.84 -2.93 8.36
CA VAL A 63 2.72 -2.91 9.82
C VAL A 63 1.71 -1.84 10.25
N VAL A 64 0.70 -2.25 11.00
CA VAL A 64 -0.34 -1.38 11.57
C VAL A 64 -0.08 -1.23 13.07
N LEU A 65 0.29 -0.02 13.49
CA LEU A 65 0.56 0.32 14.89
C LEU A 65 -0.73 0.71 15.62
N THR A 66 -1.06 0.00 16.70
CA THR A 66 -2.17 0.34 17.60
C THR A 66 -1.64 0.74 18.97
N HIS A 67 -1.95 1.96 19.42
CA HIS A 67 -1.60 2.42 20.76
C HIS A 67 -2.74 2.20 21.74
N VAL A 68 -2.43 1.61 22.89
CA VAL A 68 -3.35 1.42 24.01
C VAL A 68 -2.75 2.08 25.25
N PRO A 69 -3.19 3.29 25.64
CA PRO A 69 -2.54 4.04 26.72
C PRO A 69 -2.54 3.31 28.07
N SER A 70 -3.56 2.50 28.35
CA SER A 70 -3.71 1.79 29.63
C SER A 70 -3.08 0.40 29.57
N PRO A 71 -2.10 0.08 30.46
CA PRO A 71 -1.54 -1.28 30.55
C PRO A 71 -2.59 -2.34 30.87
N ARG A 72 -3.63 -1.97 31.64
CA ARG A 72 -4.73 -2.89 31.97
C ARG A 72 -5.54 -3.22 30.71
N GLU A 73 -5.92 -2.20 29.95
CA GLU A 73 -6.68 -2.39 28.72
C GLU A 73 -5.87 -3.16 27.67
N TYR A 74 -4.58 -2.85 27.56
CA TYR A 74 -3.66 -3.56 26.68
C TYR A 74 -3.65 -5.07 26.98
N ARG A 75 -3.50 -5.43 28.26
CA ARG A 75 -3.55 -6.85 28.68
C ARG A 75 -4.91 -7.48 28.40
N THR A 76 -6.01 -6.77 28.62
CA THR A 76 -7.36 -7.28 28.30
C THR A 76 -7.53 -7.57 26.81
N ARG A 77 -6.86 -6.84 25.92
CA ARG A 77 -6.91 -7.06 24.47
C ARG A 77 -6.01 -8.22 24.00
N LEU A 78 -5.07 -8.69 24.83
CA LEU A 78 -4.14 -9.77 24.51
C LEU A 78 -4.63 -11.18 24.87
N VAL A 79 -5.62 -11.30 25.77
CA VAL A 79 -6.11 -12.56 26.34
C VAL A 79 -7.41 -13.05 25.73
#